data_AF-A0AA42LVT5-F1
#
_entry.id   AF-A0AA42LVT5-F1
#
_cell.length_a   1.000
_cell.length_b   1.000
_cell.length_c   1.000
_cell.angle_alpha   90.00
_cell.angle_beta   90.00
_cell.angle_gamma   90.00
#
_symmetry.space_group_name_H-M   'P 1'
#
loop_
_entity.id
_entity.type
_entity.pdbx_description
1 polymer ?
#
loop_
_entity_poly.entity_id
_entity_poly.type
_entity_poly.pdbx_seq_one_letter_code
_entity_poly.pdbx_strand_id
1 'polypeptide(L)'
;MKGYLDVATAAIAMVCPALAGPLAVGSATAGVLYENAIRQRKAVADEIAMRELADANTYDALMADPDTFVSRAARYYQAAIIGSAHANLRILARMIVCGGERAMPADEFLYLAQTIESLRHDELLVLASFSRARRRRDQDNALDAKQDLYSAVETDLAGIFDTSELDGLVHALLRTGFLTTRSGWGGSQWNVTSLLLRLEATTQFSLIVQDDVQPRKN
;
A
#
# COMPACT_ATOMS: atom_id res chain seq x y z
N MET A 1 14.79 -15.76 -18.90
CA MET A 1 14.99 -15.04 -17.62
C MET A 1 15.96 -13.85 -17.70
N LYS A 2 17.08 -13.89 -18.44
CA LYS A 2 18.03 -12.76 -18.52
C LYS A 2 17.48 -11.45 -19.13
N GLY A 3 16.55 -11.53 -20.10
CA GLY A 3 15.97 -10.34 -20.74
C GLY A 3 14.88 -9.61 -19.94
N TYR A 4 14.26 -10.29 -18.95
CA TYR A 4 13.18 -9.74 -18.12
C TYR A 4 13.72 -8.71 -17.11
N LEU A 5 14.96 -8.89 -16.66
CA LEU A 5 15.66 -7.92 -15.82
C LEU A 5 15.95 -6.63 -16.60
N ASP A 6 16.39 -6.73 -17.86
CA ASP A 6 16.86 -5.55 -18.61
C ASP A 6 15.76 -4.52 -18.88
N VAL A 7 14.54 -4.95 -19.19
CA VAL A 7 13.45 -4.01 -19.54
C VAL A 7 12.87 -3.32 -18.31
N ALA A 8 12.65 -4.04 -17.21
CA ALA A 8 12.22 -3.43 -15.96
C ALA A 8 13.31 -2.49 -15.42
N THR A 9 14.58 -2.92 -15.43
CA THR A 9 15.70 -2.09 -14.98
C THR A 9 15.93 -0.86 -15.88
N ALA A 10 15.73 -1.00 -17.19
CA ALA A 10 15.80 0.12 -18.15
C ALA A 10 14.65 1.11 -17.98
N ALA A 11 13.41 0.63 -17.79
CA ALA A 11 12.25 1.46 -17.47
C ALA A 11 12.48 2.21 -16.15
N ILE A 12 13.01 1.56 -15.12
CA ILE A 12 13.35 2.17 -13.84
C ILE A 12 14.47 3.23 -13.98
N ALA A 13 15.43 2.99 -14.87
CA ALA A 13 16.53 3.92 -15.14
C ALA A 13 16.09 5.16 -15.93
N MET A 14 15.08 5.05 -16.80
CA MET A 14 14.62 6.16 -17.66
C MET A 14 13.75 7.19 -16.93
N VAL A 15 13.02 6.80 -15.88
CA VAL A 15 11.94 7.62 -15.32
C VAL A 15 12.37 8.42 -14.08
N CYS A 16 13.63 8.29 -13.67
CA CYS A 16 14.19 9.11 -12.60
C CYS A 16 15.28 10.09 -13.10
N PRO A 17 14.96 11.14 -13.90
CA PRO A 17 15.90 12.22 -14.24
C PRO A 17 16.44 12.98 -13.02
N ALA A 18 15.83 12.84 -11.84
CA ALA A 18 16.38 13.35 -10.58
C ALA A 18 17.73 12.71 -10.19
N LEU A 19 18.16 11.65 -10.89
CA LEU A 19 19.51 11.06 -10.80
C LEU A 19 20.54 11.70 -11.76
N ALA A 20 20.14 12.60 -12.67
CA ALA A 20 21.04 13.21 -13.66
C ALA A 20 21.57 14.62 -13.27
N GLY A 21 21.16 15.16 -12.13
CA GLY A 21 21.58 16.48 -11.67
C GLY A 21 22.58 16.38 -10.52
N PRO A 22 23.87 16.73 -10.71
CA PRO A 22 24.76 16.96 -9.59
C PRO A 22 24.29 18.23 -8.88
N LEU A 23 23.58 18.09 -7.76
CA LEU A 23 23.36 19.21 -6.85
C LEU A 23 24.69 19.49 -6.15
N ALA A 24 25.41 20.43 -6.76
CA ALA A 24 26.64 21.00 -6.25
C ALA A 24 26.42 21.62 -4.87
N VAL A 25 27.49 21.56 -4.06
CA VAL A 25 27.69 22.19 -2.75
C VAL A 25 27.21 21.38 -1.54
N GLY A 26 27.87 20.24 -1.34
CA GLY A 26 28.05 19.59 -0.03
C GLY A 26 29.28 18.69 -0.16
N SER A 27 30.25 18.79 0.76
CA SER A 27 31.55 18.09 0.76
C SER A 27 31.49 16.68 0.13
N ALA A 28 32.50 16.28 -0.65
CA ALA A 28 32.55 14.99 -1.37
C ALA A 28 32.16 13.76 -0.52
N THR A 29 32.34 13.81 0.79
CA THR A 29 31.89 12.80 1.77
C THR A 29 30.36 12.74 1.95
N ALA A 30 29.66 13.86 1.93
CA ALA A 30 28.21 13.94 2.00
C ALA A 30 27.55 13.40 0.71
N GLY A 31 28.17 13.65 -0.45
CA GLY A 31 27.75 13.06 -1.73
C GLY A 31 27.83 11.52 -1.71
N VAL A 32 28.95 10.97 -1.23
CA VAL A 32 29.13 9.51 -1.12
C VAL A 32 28.16 8.87 -0.12
N LEU A 33 27.92 9.50 1.04
CA LEU A 33 26.96 8.99 2.02
C LEU A 33 25.53 9.01 1.49
N TYR A 34 25.15 10.08 0.79
CA TYR A 34 23.83 10.21 0.16
C TYR A 34 23.63 9.18 -0.96
N GLU A 35 24.63 9.01 -1.84
CA GLU A 35 24.61 8.00 -2.89
C GLU A 35 24.50 6.58 -2.32
N ASN A 36 25.25 6.28 -1.25
CA ASN A 36 25.17 4.98 -0.58
C ASN A 36 23.78 4.75 0.05
N ALA A 37 23.20 5.77 0.70
CA ALA A 37 21.87 5.67 1.28
C ALA A 37 20.79 5.45 0.21
N ILE A 38 20.84 6.17 -0.92
CA ILE A 38 19.95 5.96 -2.06
C ILE A 38 20.12 4.56 -2.63
N ARG A 39 21.37 4.11 -2.83
CA ARG A 39 21.66 2.78 -3.38
C ARG A 39 21.10 1.68 -2.47
N GLN A 40 21.24 1.83 -1.15
CA GLN A 40 20.69 0.90 -0.18
C GLN A 40 19.15 0.90 -0.21
N ARG A 41 18.51 2.07 -0.22
CA ARG A 41 17.04 2.19 -0.32
C ARG A 41 16.52 1.56 -1.61
N LYS A 42 17.22 1.78 -2.73
CA LYS A 42 16.89 1.18 -4.02
C LYS A 42 17.03 -0.35 -3.98
N ALA A 43 18.11 -0.87 -3.39
CA ALA A 43 18.32 -2.32 -3.28
C ALA A 43 17.20 -3.01 -2.47
N VAL A 44 16.77 -2.38 -1.37
CA VAL A 44 15.63 -2.88 -0.57
C VAL A 44 14.33 -2.83 -1.38
N ALA A 45 14.09 -1.73 -2.10
CA ALA A 45 12.92 -1.61 -2.97
C ALA A 45 12.93 -2.66 -4.09
N ASP A 46 14.08 -2.88 -4.73
CA ASP A 46 14.24 -3.91 -5.75
C ASP A 46 13.94 -5.31 -5.18
N GLU A 47 14.42 -5.62 -3.97
CA GLU A 47 14.12 -6.89 -3.31
C GLU A 47 12.61 -7.07 -3.06
N ILE A 48 11.94 -6.04 -2.54
CA ILE A 48 10.49 -6.06 -2.30
C ILE A 48 9.73 -6.22 -3.61
N ALA A 49 10.04 -5.39 -4.61
CA ALA A 49 9.38 -5.44 -5.92
C ALA A 49 9.57 -6.79 -6.61
N MET A 50 10.78 -7.36 -6.56
CA MET A 50 11.06 -8.67 -7.15
C MET A 50 10.33 -9.80 -6.44
N ARG A 51 10.19 -9.72 -5.11
CA ARG A 51 9.41 -10.69 -4.34
C ARG A 51 7.94 -10.69 -4.77
N GLU A 52 7.36 -9.52 -4.96
CA GLU A 52 5.97 -9.40 -5.41
C GLU A 52 5.80 -9.70 -6.92
N LEU A 53 6.82 -9.45 -7.74
CA LEU A 53 6.85 -9.80 -9.18
C LEU A 53 6.99 -11.30 -9.46
N ALA A 54 7.51 -12.07 -8.51
CA ALA A 54 7.73 -13.51 -8.66
C ALA A 54 6.42 -14.31 -8.84
N ASP A 55 5.26 -13.71 -8.54
CA ASP A 55 3.95 -14.25 -8.92
C ASP A 55 3.75 -14.17 -10.45
N ALA A 56 3.98 -15.32 -11.10
CA ALA A 56 4.39 -15.47 -12.50
C ALA A 56 3.35 -15.11 -13.58
N ASN A 57 2.13 -14.68 -13.24
CA ASN A 57 1.07 -14.45 -14.23
C ASN A 57 0.92 -12.98 -14.69
N THR A 58 1.84 -12.11 -14.27
CA THR A 58 1.59 -10.66 -14.34
C THR A 58 2.42 -9.92 -15.39
N TYR A 59 3.51 -10.53 -15.87
CA TYR A 59 4.45 -9.88 -16.78
C TYR A 59 3.88 -9.54 -18.16
N ASP A 60 3.14 -10.47 -18.78
CA ASP A 60 2.58 -10.24 -20.12
C ASP A 60 1.51 -9.13 -20.09
N ALA A 61 0.78 -9.01 -18.98
CA ALA A 61 -0.19 -7.94 -18.76
C ALA A 61 0.50 -6.59 -18.46
N LEU A 62 1.64 -6.60 -17.76
CA LEU A 62 2.47 -5.42 -17.49
C LEU A 62 3.09 -4.85 -18.78
N MET A 63 3.53 -5.71 -19.69
CA MET A 63 4.17 -5.29 -20.94
C MET A 63 3.17 -4.87 -22.03
N ALA A 64 1.87 -5.08 -21.81
CA ALA A 64 0.83 -4.60 -22.72
C ALA A 64 0.67 -3.06 -22.69
N ASP A 65 1.05 -2.42 -21.57
CA ASP A 65 1.03 -0.96 -21.39
C ASP A 65 2.31 -0.46 -20.67
N PRO A 66 3.42 -0.34 -21.41
CA PRO A 66 4.72 0.00 -20.83
C PRO A 66 4.77 1.41 -20.22
N ASP A 67 4.05 2.38 -20.79
CA ASP A 67 4.05 3.79 -20.33
C ASP A 67 3.40 3.93 -18.96
N THR A 68 2.28 3.23 -18.75
CA THR A 68 1.62 3.18 -17.46
C THR A 68 2.50 2.47 -16.43
N PHE A 69 3.13 1.35 -16.79
CA PHE A 69 4.05 0.64 -15.89
C PHE A 69 5.22 1.54 -15.46
N VAL A 70 5.84 2.23 -16.40
CA VAL A 70 6.92 3.22 -16.20
C VAL A 70 6.51 4.26 -15.16
N SER A 71 5.32 4.85 -15.31
CA SER A 71 4.84 5.90 -14.41
C SER A 71 4.62 5.39 -12.98
N ARG A 72 4.09 4.16 -12.83
CA ARG A 72 3.90 3.54 -11.51
C ARG A 72 5.22 3.18 -10.84
N ALA A 73 6.14 2.59 -11.60
CA ALA A 73 7.47 2.24 -11.12
C ALA A 73 8.20 3.48 -10.61
N ALA A 74 8.17 4.59 -11.36
CA ALA A 74 8.81 5.83 -10.96
C ALA A 74 8.29 6.36 -9.62
N ARG A 75 6.97 6.37 -9.43
CA ARG A 75 6.35 6.81 -8.17
C ARG A 75 6.75 5.91 -7.00
N TYR A 76 6.80 4.58 -7.22
CA TYR A 76 7.27 3.63 -6.22
C TYR A 76 8.72 3.87 -5.79
N TYR A 77 9.62 4.05 -6.75
CA TYR A 77 11.03 4.35 -6.44
C TYR A 77 11.17 5.70 -5.75
N GLN A 78 10.37 6.69 -6.12
CA GLN A 78 10.31 7.96 -5.40
C GLN A 78 9.92 7.75 -3.93
N ALA A 79 8.89 6.96 -3.65
CA ALA A 79 8.47 6.63 -2.28
C ALA A 79 9.58 5.88 -1.50
N ALA A 80 10.29 4.95 -2.15
CA ALA A 80 11.41 4.23 -1.54
C ALA A 80 12.59 5.15 -1.22
N ILE A 81 12.93 6.06 -2.13
CA ILE A 81 14.02 7.02 -1.94
C ILE A 81 13.71 7.99 -0.81
N ILE A 82 12.48 8.45 -0.67
CA ILE A 82 12.09 9.37 0.42
C ILE A 82 12.07 8.67 1.78
N GLY A 83 11.88 7.35 1.80
CA GLY A 83 11.93 6.53 3.01
C GLY A 83 10.55 6.12 3.52
N SER A 84 9.63 5.81 2.61
CA SER A 84 8.32 5.24 2.96
C SER A 84 8.47 3.96 3.79
N ALA A 85 7.52 3.72 4.70
CA ALA A 85 7.54 2.56 5.57
C ALA A 85 7.51 1.25 4.77
N HIS A 86 8.14 0.19 5.28
CA HIS A 86 8.29 -1.09 4.58
C HIS A 86 6.94 -1.71 4.16
N ALA A 87 5.93 -1.67 5.03
CA ALA A 87 4.58 -2.14 4.71
C ALA A 87 3.95 -1.34 3.57
N ASN A 88 4.10 0.00 3.58
CA ASN A 88 3.59 0.88 2.52
C ASN A 88 4.28 0.55 1.19
N LEU A 89 5.61 0.33 1.20
CA LEU A 89 6.36 -0.09 0.02
C LEU A 89 5.92 -1.45 -0.52
N ARG A 90 5.62 -2.43 0.34
CA ARG A 90 5.06 -3.73 -0.10
C ARG A 90 3.71 -3.56 -0.79
N ILE A 91 2.83 -2.73 -0.22
CA ILE A 91 1.51 -2.42 -0.82
C ILE A 91 1.69 -1.76 -2.19
N LEU A 92 2.55 -0.74 -2.29
CA LEU A 92 2.85 -0.05 -3.55
C LEU A 92 3.46 -1.00 -4.59
N ALA A 93 4.38 -1.87 -4.19
CA ALA A 93 4.98 -2.87 -5.07
C ALA A 93 3.89 -3.77 -5.67
N ARG A 94 2.97 -4.31 -4.86
CA ARG A 94 1.83 -5.08 -5.38
C ARG A 94 0.94 -4.29 -6.32
N MET A 95 0.67 -3.02 -6.02
CA MET A 95 -0.14 -2.17 -6.90
C MET A 95 0.51 -1.97 -8.28
N ILE A 96 1.84 -1.94 -8.35
CA ILE A 96 2.56 -1.92 -9.63
C ILE A 96 2.37 -3.24 -10.35
N VAL A 97 2.60 -4.35 -9.64
CA VAL A 97 2.66 -5.68 -10.25
C VAL A 97 1.31 -6.09 -10.82
N CYS A 98 0.19 -5.85 -10.12
CA CYS A 98 -1.11 -6.36 -10.55
C CYS A 98 -1.57 -5.83 -11.92
N GLY A 99 -1.67 -6.74 -12.89
CA GLY A 99 -2.15 -6.53 -14.26
C GLY A 99 -3.38 -7.37 -14.61
N GLY A 100 -3.89 -7.23 -15.85
CA GLY A 100 -5.06 -7.96 -16.36
C GLY A 100 -6.39 -7.29 -15.99
N GLU A 101 -7.43 -8.06 -15.65
CA GLU A 101 -8.73 -7.52 -15.21
C GLU A 101 -8.66 -6.68 -13.92
N ARG A 102 -7.55 -6.79 -13.19
CA ARG A 102 -7.25 -6.03 -11.97
C ARG A 102 -6.29 -4.87 -12.20
N ALA A 103 -5.94 -4.60 -13.46
CA ALA A 103 -5.12 -3.45 -13.82
C ALA A 103 -5.87 -2.16 -13.48
N MET A 104 -5.23 -1.36 -12.64
CA MET A 104 -5.69 -0.01 -12.30
C MET A 104 -5.32 0.96 -13.43
N PRO A 105 -5.93 2.13 -13.60
CA PRO A 105 -5.36 3.22 -14.40
C PRO A 105 -4.18 3.92 -13.70
N ALA A 106 -3.32 4.62 -14.44
CA ALA A 106 -2.18 5.34 -13.86
C ALA A 106 -2.61 6.41 -12.82
N ASP A 107 -3.64 7.19 -13.13
CA ASP A 107 -4.14 8.24 -12.24
C ASP A 107 -4.69 7.69 -10.92
N GLU A 108 -5.43 6.57 -11.00
CA GLU A 108 -5.97 5.91 -9.81
C GLU A 108 -4.84 5.31 -8.96
N PHE A 109 -3.80 4.76 -9.60
CA PHE A 109 -2.59 4.33 -8.89
C PHE A 109 -1.92 5.50 -8.16
N LEU A 110 -1.74 6.65 -8.82
CA LEU A 110 -1.07 7.81 -8.22
C LEU A 110 -1.86 8.33 -7.01
N TYR A 111 -3.19 8.39 -7.13
CA TYR A 111 -4.09 8.79 -6.05
C TYR A 111 -4.00 7.85 -4.83
N LEU A 112 -4.09 6.54 -5.07
CA LEU A 112 -3.97 5.54 -4.00
C LEU A 112 -2.56 5.50 -3.41
N ALA A 113 -1.52 5.64 -4.23
CA ALA A 113 -0.14 5.67 -3.77
C ALA A 113 0.10 6.82 -2.79
N GLN A 114 -0.36 8.03 -3.15
CA GLN A 114 -0.27 9.19 -2.26
C GLN A 114 -1.01 8.96 -0.93
N THR A 115 -2.17 8.32 -0.98
CA THR A 115 -2.95 8.04 0.23
C THR A 115 -2.23 7.02 1.11
N ILE A 116 -1.78 5.89 0.54
CA ILE A 116 -1.05 4.83 1.26
C ILE A 116 0.26 5.34 1.85
N GLU A 117 1.03 6.14 1.12
CA GLU A 117 2.26 6.75 1.65
C GLU A 117 2.01 7.63 2.88
N SER A 118 0.82 8.24 2.98
CA SER A 118 0.45 9.09 4.12
C SER A 118 -0.04 8.31 5.35
N LEU A 119 -0.30 7.01 5.22
CA LEU A 119 -0.83 6.19 6.30
C LEU A 119 0.29 5.72 7.22
N ARG A 120 0.03 5.83 8.52
CA ARG A 120 0.84 5.20 9.57
C ARG A 120 0.57 3.70 9.62
N HIS A 121 1.48 2.97 10.26
CA HIS A 121 1.33 1.55 10.48
C HIS A 121 0.01 1.20 11.19
N ASP A 122 -0.34 1.91 12.24
CA ASP A 122 -1.57 1.68 13.01
C ASP A 122 -2.84 1.92 12.17
N GLU A 123 -2.81 2.92 11.29
CA GLU A 123 -3.89 3.21 10.35
C GLU A 123 -4.05 2.08 9.32
N LEU A 124 -2.94 1.48 8.85
CA LEU A 124 -2.97 0.30 8.00
C LEU A 124 -3.52 -0.94 8.71
N LEU A 125 -3.18 -1.13 9.99
CA LEU A 125 -3.72 -2.23 10.81
C LEU A 125 -5.24 -2.14 10.93
N VAL A 126 -5.75 -0.94 11.22
CA VAL A 126 -7.19 -0.68 11.31
C VAL A 126 -7.87 -0.94 9.96
N LEU A 127 -7.33 -0.41 8.85
CA LEU A 127 -7.89 -0.67 7.51
C LEU A 127 -7.90 -2.16 7.15
N ALA A 128 -6.83 -2.87 7.50
CA ALA A 128 -6.73 -4.30 7.26
C ALA A 128 -7.79 -5.07 8.05
N SER A 129 -8.04 -4.67 9.31
CA SER A 129 -9.10 -5.24 10.15
C SER A 129 -10.49 -5.00 9.55
N PHE A 130 -10.80 -3.78 9.11
CA PHE A 130 -12.06 -3.48 8.41
C PHE A 130 -12.27 -4.33 7.16
N SER A 131 -11.21 -4.52 6.38
CA SER A 131 -11.26 -5.36 5.19
C SER A 131 -11.54 -6.84 5.52
N ARG A 132 -10.89 -7.37 6.58
CA ARG A 132 -11.14 -8.73 7.09
C ARG A 132 -12.56 -8.88 7.62
N ALA A 133 -13.02 -7.94 8.44
CA ALA A 133 -14.37 -7.94 9.01
C ALA A 133 -15.44 -7.98 7.91
N ARG A 134 -15.27 -7.16 6.86
CA ARG A 134 -16.16 -7.21 5.70
C ARG A 134 -16.11 -8.56 4.99
N ARG A 135 -14.92 -9.10 4.71
CA ARG A 135 -14.78 -10.40 4.03
C ARG A 135 -15.48 -11.53 4.79
N ARG A 136 -15.35 -11.57 6.12
CA ARG A 136 -16.06 -12.54 6.97
C ARG A 136 -17.57 -12.38 6.83
N ARG A 137 -18.09 -11.15 6.94
CA ARG A 137 -19.52 -10.85 6.75
C ARG A 137 -20.05 -11.30 5.38
N ASP A 138 -19.29 -11.03 4.32
CA ASP A 138 -19.69 -11.39 2.96
C ASP A 138 -19.63 -12.92 2.73
N GLN A 139 -18.75 -13.65 3.43
CA GLN A 139 -18.70 -15.12 3.39
C GLN A 139 -19.84 -15.77 4.17
N ASP A 140 -20.23 -15.18 5.30
CA ASP A 140 -21.25 -15.74 6.19
C ASP A 140 -22.68 -15.58 5.62
N ASN A 141 -22.84 -14.98 4.43
CA ASN A 141 -24.15 -14.66 3.80
C ASN A 141 -25.13 -14.05 4.81
N ALA A 142 -24.61 -13.28 5.77
CA ALA A 142 -25.42 -12.70 6.82
C ALA A 142 -26.49 -11.84 6.16
N LEU A 143 -27.76 -12.22 6.36
CA LEU A 143 -28.95 -11.54 5.85
C LEU A 143 -28.98 -10.04 6.20
N ASP A 144 -28.11 -9.61 7.11
CA ASP A 144 -27.94 -8.24 7.55
C ASP A 144 -26.70 -7.57 6.92
N ALA A 145 -26.77 -7.31 5.61
CA ALA A 145 -25.75 -6.55 4.87
C ALA A 145 -25.52 -5.11 5.39
N LYS A 146 -26.29 -4.69 6.41
CA LYS A 146 -26.20 -3.39 7.10
C LYS A 146 -25.48 -3.46 8.45
N GLN A 147 -24.94 -4.62 8.83
CA GLN A 147 -24.22 -4.77 10.09
C GLN A 147 -22.99 -3.87 10.12
N ASP A 148 -22.88 -3.11 11.21
CA ASP A 148 -21.73 -2.26 11.51
C ASP A 148 -20.46 -3.12 11.66
N LEU A 149 -19.41 -2.76 10.92
CA LEU A 149 -18.14 -3.48 10.95
C LEU A 149 -17.32 -3.15 12.19
N TYR A 150 -17.61 -2.04 12.89
CA TYR A 150 -16.79 -1.54 13.98
C TYR A 150 -16.64 -2.54 15.13
N SER A 151 -17.73 -3.19 15.55
CA SER A 151 -17.70 -4.21 16.62
C SER A 151 -16.74 -5.37 16.34
N ALA A 152 -16.67 -5.82 15.08
CA ALA A 152 -15.73 -6.87 14.67
C ALA A 152 -14.28 -6.36 14.66
N VAL A 153 -14.06 -5.10 14.28
CA VAL A 153 -12.73 -4.47 14.30
C VAL A 153 -12.23 -4.24 15.73
N GLU A 154 -13.10 -3.78 16.62
CA GLU A 154 -12.80 -3.61 18.04
C GLU A 154 -12.38 -4.95 18.68
N THR A 155 -13.09 -6.03 18.33
CA THR A 155 -12.73 -7.38 18.78
C THR A 155 -11.39 -7.85 18.20
N ASP A 156 -11.13 -7.61 16.91
CA ASP A 156 -9.93 -8.06 16.19
C ASP A 156 -8.66 -7.32 16.65
N LEU A 157 -8.79 -6.08 17.16
CA LEU A 157 -7.70 -5.24 17.62
C LEU A 157 -7.66 -5.08 19.15
N ALA A 158 -8.46 -5.86 19.88
CA ALA A 158 -8.48 -5.87 21.33
C ALA A 158 -7.09 -6.23 21.89
N GLY A 159 -6.59 -5.41 22.80
CA GLY A 159 -5.25 -5.59 23.40
C GLY A 159 -4.09 -5.04 22.57
N ILE A 160 -4.34 -4.53 21.35
CA ILE A 160 -3.35 -3.78 20.57
C ILE A 160 -3.54 -2.28 20.84
N PHE A 161 -4.77 -1.80 20.73
CA PHE A 161 -5.17 -0.41 20.97
C PHE A 161 -6.19 -0.35 22.11
N ASP A 162 -6.18 0.77 22.84
CA ASP A 162 -7.32 1.10 23.69
C ASP A 162 -8.50 1.64 22.85
N THR A 163 -9.71 1.65 23.42
CA THR A 163 -10.92 2.10 22.70
C THR A 163 -10.80 3.53 22.17
N SER A 164 -10.17 4.43 22.93
CA SER A 164 -10.03 5.84 22.55
C SER A 164 -9.01 6.05 21.43
N GLU A 165 -7.92 5.28 21.44
CA GLU A 165 -6.88 5.24 20.42
C GLU A 165 -7.45 4.67 19.12
N LEU A 166 -8.20 3.56 19.21
CA LEU A 166 -8.89 2.97 18.07
C LEU A 166 -9.89 3.96 17.46
N ASP A 167 -10.72 4.62 18.28
CA ASP A 167 -11.63 5.65 17.80
C ASP A 167 -10.90 6.78 17.08
N GLY A 168 -9.79 7.26 17.64
CA GLY A 168 -8.95 8.28 17.01
C GLY A 168 -8.43 7.86 15.63
N LEU A 169 -7.94 6.62 15.52
CA LEU A 169 -7.45 6.06 14.26
C LEU A 169 -8.58 5.91 13.22
N VAL A 170 -9.73 5.41 13.63
CA VAL A 170 -10.90 5.20 12.76
C VAL A 170 -11.42 6.54 12.23
N HIS A 171 -11.50 7.57 13.08
CA HIS A 171 -11.88 8.92 12.65
C HIS A 171 -10.83 9.56 11.74
N ALA A 172 -9.53 9.37 12.04
CA ALA A 172 -8.46 9.85 11.17
C ALA A 172 -8.54 9.23 9.77
N LEU A 173 -8.98 7.97 9.67
CA LEU A 173 -9.15 7.27 8.40
C LEU A 173 -10.33 7.79 7.56
N LEU A 174 -11.29 8.53 8.11
CA LEU A 174 -12.38 9.12 7.32
C LEU A 174 -11.85 10.09 6.24
N ARG A 175 -10.78 10.84 6.53
CA ARG A 175 -10.17 11.80 5.58
C ARG A 175 -9.60 11.14 4.32
N THR A 176 -9.33 9.83 4.41
CA THR A 176 -8.74 9.04 3.31
C THR A 176 -9.78 8.60 2.29
N GLY A 177 -11.07 8.64 2.67
CA GLY A 177 -12.16 8.10 1.86
C GLY A 177 -12.21 6.57 1.80
N PHE A 178 -11.36 5.83 2.54
CA PHE A 178 -11.44 4.36 2.63
C PHE A 178 -12.57 3.87 3.54
N LEU A 179 -12.93 4.67 4.55
CA LEU A 179 -14.02 4.41 5.46
C LEU A 179 -15.16 5.40 5.25
N THR A 180 -16.37 4.97 5.57
CA THR A 180 -17.55 5.82 5.62
C THR A 180 -18.34 5.51 6.88
N THR A 181 -18.99 6.53 7.42
CA THR A 181 -19.93 6.38 8.52
C THR A 181 -21.29 6.88 8.09
N ARG A 182 -22.35 6.19 8.53
CA ARG A 182 -23.73 6.62 8.38
C ARG A 182 -24.37 6.63 9.76
N SER A 183 -25.23 7.61 10.04
CA SER A 183 -26.02 7.56 11.27
C SER A 183 -27.01 6.39 11.19
N GLY A 184 -27.07 5.62 12.26
CA GLY A 184 -28.00 4.52 12.45
C GLY A 184 -28.70 4.62 13.81
N TRP A 185 -29.67 3.74 14.01
CA TRP A 185 -30.27 3.60 15.34
C TRP A 185 -29.23 3.05 16.33
N GLY A 186 -28.90 3.84 17.35
CA GLY A 186 -27.92 3.47 18.38
C GLY A 186 -26.49 3.97 18.15
N GLY A 187 -26.21 4.71 17.06
CA GLY A 187 -24.89 5.32 16.85
C GLY A 187 -24.47 5.46 15.39
N SER A 188 -23.16 5.46 15.16
CA SER A 188 -22.53 5.52 13.84
C SER A 188 -22.29 4.10 13.30
N GLN A 189 -22.76 3.81 12.08
CA GLN A 189 -22.48 2.56 11.38
C GLN A 189 -21.26 2.74 10.48
N TRP A 190 -20.19 2.01 10.78
CA TRP A 190 -18.95 2.07 10.06
C TRP A 190 -18.90 1.03 8.94
N ASN A 191 -18.54 1.50 7.75
CA ASN A 191 -18.44 0.68 6.56
C ASN A 191 -17.20 1.06 5.75
N VAL A 192 -16.78 0.14 4.88
CA VAL A 192 -15.72 0.41 3.90
C VAL A 192 -16.30 1.00 2.63
N THR A 193 -15.54 1.85 1.95
CA THR A 193 -15.95 2.42 0.66
C THR A 193 -15.51 1.55 -0.51
N SER A 194 -16.04 1.84 -1.70
CA SER A 194 -15.57 1.22 -2.95
C SER A 194 -14.08 1.41 -3.19
N LEU A 195 -13.49 2.48 -2.66
CA LEU A 195 -12.06 2.75 -2.80
C LEU A 195 -11.23 1.67 -2.09
N LEU A 196 -11.61 1.32 -0.86
CA LEU A 196 -10.92 0.25 -0.12
C LEU A 196 -11.14 -1.11 -0.78
N LEU A 197 -12.32 -1.36 -1.34
CA LEU A 197 -12.62 -2.60 -2.07
C LEU A 197 -11.72 -2.76 -3.31
N ARG A 198 -11.50 -1.68 -4.06
CA ARG A 198 -10.60 -1.69 -5.22
C ARG A 198 -9.16 -1.95 -4.78
N LEU A 199 -8.68 -1.23 -3.77
CA LEU A 199 -7.35 -1.46 -3.22
C LEU A 199 -7.17 -2.92 -2.79
N GLU A 200 -8.14 -3.49 -2.08
CA GLU A 200 -8.11 -4.89 -1.61
C GLU A 200 -8.13 -5.89 -2.78
N ALA A 201 -8.90 -5.62 -3.84
CA ALA A 201 -8.95 -6.48 -5.02
C ALA A 201 -7.61 -6.55 -5.76
N THR A 202 -6.87 -5.44 -5.78
CA THR A 202 -5.55 -5.35 -6.41
C THR A 202 -4.47 -5.92 -5.50
N THR A 203 -4.40 -5.49 -4.24
CA THR A 203 -3.21 -5.73 -3.40
C THR A 203 -3.36 -6.89 -2.43
N GLN A 204 -4.58 -7.28 -2.08
CA GLN A 204 -4.86 -8.10 -0.89
C GLN A 204 -4.13 -7.57 0.36
N PHE A 205 -4.07 -6.24 0.54
CA PHE A 205 -3.23 -5.62 1.56
C PHE A 205 -3.52 -6.11 2.98
N SER A 206 -4.74 -6.57 3.26
CA SER A 206 -5.10 -7.17 4.55
C SER A 206 -4.23 -8.38 4.95
N LEU A 207 -3.69 -9.11 3.97
CA LEU A 207 -2.73 -10.21 4.17
C LEU A 207 -1.31 -9.70 4.41
N ILE A 208 -0.90 -8.65 3.69
CA ILE A 208 0.44 -8.03 3.81
C ILE A 208 0.64 -7.47 5.22
N VAL A 209 -0.38 -6.80 5.73
CA VAL A 209 -0.36 -6.13 7.03
C VAL A 209 -0.43 -7.12 8.20
N GLN A 210 -0.88 -8.36 7.96
CA GLN A 210 -0.98 -9.41 8.98
C GLN A 210 0.39 -9.94 9.44
N ASP A 211 1.39 -9.93 8.56
CA ASP A 211 2.75 -10.42 8.86
C ASP A 211 3.46 -9.59 9.95
N ASP A 212 3.02 -8.36 10.20
CA ASP A 212 3.70 -7.40 11.07
C ASP A 212 3.06 -7.23 12.47
N VAL A 213 1.98 -7.96 12.79
CA VAL A 213 1.24 -7.82 14.06
C VAL A 213 1.83 -8.70 15.16
N GLN A 214 2.62 -8.11 16.06
CA GLN A 214 3.01 -8.72 17.34
C GLN A 214 2.10 -8.18 18.45
N PRO A 215 1.43 -9.03 19.27
CA PRO A 215 0.64 -8.56 20.40
C PRO A 215 1.56 -7.86 21.42
N ARG A 216 1.11 -6.73 21.99
CA ARG A 216 1.81 -6.10 23.12
C ARG A 216 1.86 -7.12 24.25
N LYS A 217 3.08 -7.56 24.62
CA LYS A 217 3.28 -8.32 25.86
C LYS A 217 3.04 -7.35 27.01
N ASN A 218 1.99 -7.61 27.79
CA ASN A 218 1.76 -6.98 29.09
C ASN A 218 2.90 -7.27 30.05
#